data_AF-A0A397CA20-F1
#
_entry.id   AF-A0A397CA20-F1
#
_cell.length_a   1.000
_cell.length_b   1.000
_cell.length_c   1.000
_cell.angle_alpha   90.00
_cell.angle_beta   90.00
_cell.angle_gamma   90.00
#
_symmetry.space_group_name_H-M   'P 1'
#
loop_
_entity.id
_entity.type
_entity.pdbx_description
1 polymer ?
#
loop_
_entity_poly.entity_id
_entity_poly.type
_entity_poly.pdbx_seq_one_letter_code
_entity_poly.pdbx_strand_id
1 'polypeptide(L)'
;MPTLVCAVVGDGRPPFSVEVGANRTIHVLKEVIQENIMYGDFAHTLDLYRVNGLTADEDGRCKYHGATIDMANCSLETFGADKKVMPAAYWVSYFFNQDDEPIDRKVHVLVVLPDAVVPRVAPADPNMPLQVLRRSRRGPIDNGPAAHNTSSIAFAEVTWSQVRRVFQPTPYIQPSKPLPDAQLASLAQYLSVALKCLEPITHENDAARVHVVAPILVCVCSLFNGDAMIQVDEYVKGIHVKAHGELEFVLRRGDKTVCITTVTKDNMSAGMAHVLLGCEVQAELGHLDQVFGIVTDCLRWNLLRSLNGVIELDECTLAVGPTGPDLASLGIIAGKMYAMLSDD
;
A
#
# COMPACT_ATOMS: atom_id res chain seq x y z
N MET A 1 -14.39 -27.68 -1.76
CA MET A 1 -13.82 -26.57 -0.98
C MET A 1 -14.94 -25.58 -0.76
N PRO A 2 -15.26 -25.17 0.48
CA PRO A 2 -16.26 -24.13 0.69
C PRO A 2 -15.78 -22.78 0.13
N THR A 3 -16.68 -22.07 -0.55
CA THR A 3 -16.50 -20.68 -0.97
C THR A 3 -17.21 -19.80 0.05
N LEU A 4 -16.46 -18.95 0.74
CA LEU A 4 -16.97 -18.05 1.78
C LEU A 4 -17.03 -16.62 1.25
N VAL A 5 -18.12 -15.92 1.51
CA VAL A 5 -18.26 -14.49 1.18
C VAL A 5 -17.89 -13.65 2.40
N CYS A 6 -16.97 -12.71 2.21
CA CYS A 6 -16.40 -11.85 3.24
C CYS A 6 -16.81 -10.39 3.01
N ALA A 7 -17.06 -9.64 4.08
CA ALA A 7 -17.26 -8.18 4.03
C ALA A 7 -16.39 -7.49 5.09
N VAL A 8 -15.81 -6.34 4.74
CA VAL A 8 -14.91 -5.59 5.63
C VAL A 8 -15.70 -4.49 6.33
N VAL A 9 -15.57 -4.43 7.66
CA VAL A 9 -16.20 -3.39 8.49
C VAL A 9 -15.36 -2.12 8.44
N GLY A 10 -15.98 -0.98 8.15
CA GLY A 10 -15.35 0.35 8.18
C GLY A 10 -14.61 0.76 6.90
N ASP A 11 -14.72 -0.04 5.83
CA ASP A 11 -13.90 0.13 4.62
C ASP A 11 -14.74 0.32 3.35
N GLY A 12 -16.06 0.09 3.42
CA GLY A 12 -17.00 0.38 2.33
C GLY A 12 -16.85 -0.46 1.06
N ARG A 13 -15.80 -1.29 0.97
CA ARG A 13 -15.56 -2.16 -0.17
C ARG A 13 -16.66 -3.20 -0.33
N PRO A 14 -16.99 -3.59 -1.59
CA PRO A 14 -17.97 -4.63 -1.83
C PRO A 14 -17.52 -5.98 -1.23
N PRO A 15 -18.46 -6.85 -0.85
CA PRO A 15 -18.14 -8.20 -0.41
C PRO A 15 -17.40 -8.99 -1.48
N PHE A 16 -16.50 -9.87 -1.06
CA PHE A 16 -15.65 -10.68 -1.94
C PHE A 16 -15.64 -12.13 -1.50
N SER A 17 -15.34 -13.03 -2.43
CA SER A 17 -15.34 -14.47 -2.17
C SER A 17 -13.93 -14.99 -1.95
N VAL A 18 -13.78 -15.91 -1.00
CA VAL A 18 -12.52 -16.64 -0.75
C VAL A 18 -12.78 -18.14 -0.73
N GLU A 19 -11.85 -18.91 -1.28
CA GLU A 19 -11.89 -20.37 -1.23
C GLU A 19 -10.91 -20.87 -0.17
N VAL A 20 -11.39 -21.71 0.74
CA VAL A 20 -10.54 -22.30 1.79
C VAL A 20 -10.97 -23.73 2.07
N GLY A 21 -10.03 -24.63 2.34
CA GLY A 21 -10.36 -26.00 2.74
C GLY A 21 -11.03 -26.05 4.12
N ALA A 22 -12.10 -26.85 4.28
CA ALA A 22 -12.81 -26.97 5.56
C ALA A 22 -11.92 -27.52 6.69
N ASN A 23 -10.88 -28.29 6.36
CA ASN A 23 -9.89 -28.83 7.28
C ASN A 23 -8.71 -27.87 7.56
N ARG A 24 -8.73 -26.65 7.01
CA ARG A 24 -7.74 -25.61 7.31
C ARG A 24 -8.17 -24.81 8.53
N THR A 25 -7.21 -24.12 9.15
CA THR A 25 -7.47 -23.27 10.32
C THR A 25 -8.01 -21.91 9.92
N ILE A 26 -8.63 -21.21 10.88
CA ILE A 26 -9.01 -19.81 10.71
C ILE A 26 -7.79 -18.91 10.46
N HIS A 27 -6.60 -19.27 10.95
CA HIS A 27 -5.35 -18.59 10.60
C HIS A 27 -5.10 -18.59 9.08
N VAL A 28 -5.23 -19.77 8.43
CA VAL A 28 -5.07 -19.88 6.97
C VAL A 28 -6.17 -19.08 6.24
N LEU A 29 -7.40 -19.05 6.76
CA LEU A 29 -8.45 -18.19 6.22
C LEU A 29 -8.07 -16.70 6.34
N LYS A 30 -7.44 -16.27 7.44
CA LYS A 30 -6.94 -14.90 7.59
C LYS A 30 -5.85 -14.58 6.55
N GLU A 31 -4.94 -15.51 6.25
CA GLU A 31 -3.91 -15.33 5.20
C GLU A 31 -4.54 -15.13 3.82
N VAL A 32 -5.48 -16.01 3.44
CA VAL A 32 -6.18 -15.89 2.14
C VAL A 32 -6.98 -14.59 2.06
N ILE A 33 -7.67 -14.21 3.13
CA ILE A 33 -8.39 -12.93 3.19
C ILE A 33 -7.41 -11.76 3.06
N GLN A 34 -6.31 -11.77 3.80
CA GLN A 34 -5.28 -10.72 3.76
C GLN A 34 -4.75 -10.49 2.34
N GLU A 35 -4.46 -11.57 1.60
CA GLU A 35 -4.04 -11.48 0.19
C GLU A 35 -5.10 -10.81 -0.68
N ASN A 36 -6.38 -11.10 -0.43
CA ASN A 36 -7.49 -10.50 -1.19
C ASN A 36 -7.74 -9.02 -0.86
N ILE A 37 -7.53 -8.62 0.41
CA ILE A 37 -7.78 -7.24 0.85
C ILE A 37 -6.53 -6.35 0.85
N MET A 38 -5.36 -6.93 0.61
CA MET A 38 -4.04 -6.29 0.62
C MET A 38 -3.77 -5.54 1.95
N TYR A 39 -4.19 -6.13 3.07
CA TYR A 39 -4.16 -5.47 4.39
C TYR A 39 -3.01 -5.94 5.27
N GLY A 40 -1.92 -5.16 5.31
CA GLY A 40 -0.77 -5.37 6.21
C GLY A 40 0.04 -6.64 5.92
N ASP A 41 1.06 -6.89 6.74
CA ASP A 41 2.01 -8.02 6.57
C ASP A 41 1.65 -9.27 7.36
N PHE A 42 0.57 -9.21 8.14
CA PHE A 42 0.31 -10.20 9.18
C PHE A 42 -1.17 -10.56 9.27
N ALA A 43 -1.53 -11.72 8.70
CA ALA A 43 -2.85 -12.33 8.79
C ALA A 43 -3.38 -12.38 10.22
N HIS A 44 -2.50 -12.61 11.20
CA HIS A 44 -2.86 -12.72 12.61
C HIS A 44 -3.50 -11.45 13.19
N THR A 45 -3.33 -10.29 12.54
CA THR A 45 -3.88 -8.99 12.97
C THR A 45 -5.34 -8.78 12.58
N LEU A 46 -5.89 -9.57 11.65
CA LEU A 46 -7.30 -9.49 11.27
C LEU A 46 -8.15 -10.16 12.34
N ASP A 47 -9.28 -9.55 12.72
CA ASP A 47 -10.30 -10.24 13.52
C ASP A 47 -11.44 -10.70 12.62
N LEU A 48 -11.76 -11.99 12.70
CA LEU A 48 -12.82 -12.60 11.89
C LEU A 48 -14.01 -12.93 12.77
N TYR A 49 -15.19 -12.62 12.27
CA TYR A 49 -16.45 -12.97 12.91
C TYR A 49 -17.35 -13.67 11.91
N ARG A 50 -17.96 -14.77 12.32
CA ARG A 50 -19.13 -15.31 11.60
C ARG A 50 -20.30 -14.40 11.90
N VAL A 51 -21.08 -14.04 10.88
CA VAL A 51 -22.27 -13.21 11.04
C VAL A 51 -23.52 -13.92 10.52
N ASN A 52 -24.63 -13.76 11.21
CA ASN A 52 -25.94 -14.22 10.76
C ASN A 52 -26.79 -13.03 10.28
N GLY A 53 -27.65 -13.26 9.29
CA GLY A 53 -28.60 -12.25 8.80
C GLY A 53 -28.01 -11.19 7.88
N LEU A 54 -26.73 -11.31 7.47
CA LEU A 54 -26.09 -10.42 6.52
C LEU A 54 -26.11 -11.01 5.10
N THR A 55 -26.59 -10.22 4.15
CA THR A 55 -26.63 -10.55 2.73
C THR A 55 -26.08 -9.41 1.88
N ALA A 56 -25.77 -9.67 0.61
CA ALA A 56 -25.30 -8.68 -0.36
C ALA A 56 -26.19 -8.72 -1.61
N ASP A 57 -26.66 -7.57 -2.10
CA ASP A 57 -27.42 -7.55 -3.36
C ASP A 57 -26.52 -7.61 -4.61
N GLU A 58 -27.14 -7.58 -5.80
CA GLU A 58 -26.44 -7.66 -7.10
C GLU A 58 -25.48 -6.48 -7.32
N ASP A 59 -25.73 -5.35 -6.66
CA ASP A 59 -24.86 -4.17 -6.70
C ASP A 59 -23.74 -4.24 -5.63
N GLY A 60 -23.65 -5.35 -4.88
CA GLY A 60 -22.68 -5.55 -3.81
C GLY A 60 -23.00 -4.76 -2.53
N ARG A 61 -24.22 -4.23 -2.37
CA ARG A 61 -24.62 -3.52 -1.14
C ARG A 61 -25.05 -4.50 -0.07
N CYS A 62 -24.51 -4.33 1.13
CA CYS A 62 -24.84 -5.18 2.27
C CYS A 62 -26.23 -4.84 2.85
N LYS A 63 -26.99 -5.88 3.17
CA LYS A 63 -28.27 -5.82 3.89
C LYS A 63 -28.21 -6.68 5.13
N TYR A 64 -28.52 -6.12 6.28
CA TYR A 64 -28.61 -6.83 7.55
C TYR A 64 -30.06 -6.90 7.98
N HIS A 65 -30.59 -8.12 8.15
CA HIS A 65 -32.01 -8.38 8.39
C HIS A 65 -32.94 -7.65 7.40
N GLY A 66 -32.51 -7.54 6.14
CA GLY A 66 -33.25 -6.90 5.05
C GLY A 66 -33.06 -5.38 4.92
N ALA A 67 -32.43 -4.72 5.90
CA ALA A 67 -32.15 -3.28 5.85
C ALA A 67 -30.75 -3.02 5.27
N THR A 68 -30.64 -2.07 4.34
CA THR A 68 -29.34 -1.67 3.76
C THR A 68 -28.44 -1.06 4.83
N ILE A 69 -27.18 -1.51 4.87
CA ILE A 69 -26.14 -0.99 5.76
C ILE A 69 -25.01 -0.38 4.94
N ASP A 70 -24.55 0.78 5.39
CA ASP A 70 -23.32 1.39 4.90
C ASP A 70 -22.10 0.76 5.59
N MET A 71 -21.41 -0.11 4.88
CA MET A 71 -20.23 -0.81 5.38
C MET A 71 -19.03 0.11 5.65
N ALA A 72 -19.01 1.33 5.08
CA ALA A 72 -17.93 2.30 5.32
C ALA A 72 -18.05 2.98 6.69
N ASN A 73 -19.27 3.16 7.18
CA ASN A 73 -19.54 3.87 8.43
C ASN A 73 -20.12 2.95 9.53
N CYS A 74 -20.32 1.66 9.27
CA CYS A 74 -20.77 0.71 10.29
C CYS A 74 -19.62 0.28 11.21
N SER A 75 -19.95 -0.12 12.43
CA SER A 75 -19.01 -0.68 13.38
C SER A 75 -19.36 -2.13 13.69
N LEU A 76 -18.44 -2.86 14.33
CA LEU A 76 -18.71 -4.24 14.74
C LEU A 76 -19.92 -4.34 15.71
N GLU A 77 -20.22 -3.27 16.45
CA GLU A 77 -21.38 -3.20 17.36
C GLU A 77 -22.72 -3.29 16.61
N THR A 78 -22.77 -2.84 15.35
CA THR A 78 -23.97 -2.87 14.50
C THR A 78 -24.57 -4.29 14.39
N PHE A 79 -23.74 -5.32 14.46
CA PHE A 79 -24.16 -6.72 14.32
C PHE A 79 -24.52 -7.40 15.65
N GLY A 80 -24.50 -6.66 16.76
CA GLY A 80 -25.05 -7.09 18.05
C GLY A 80 -24.65 -8.51 18.48
N ALA A 81 -25.66 -9.34 18.76
CA ALA A 81 -25.50 -10.74 19.14
C ALA A 81 -25.41 -11.72 17.95
N ASP A 82 -25.61 -11.24 16.71
CA ASP A 82 -25.59 -12.08 15.50
C ASP A 82 -24.18 -12.36 14.98
N LYS A 83 -23.16 -11.77 15.61
CA LYS A 83 -21.75 -12.05 15.35
C LYS A 83 -21.17 -13.06 16.34
N LYS A 84 -20.29 -13.93 15.85
CA LYS A 84 -19.52 -14.88 16.65
C LYS A 84 -18.04 -14.79 16.26
N VAL A 85 -17.18 -14.52 17.23
CA VAL A 85 -15.73 -14.45 17.02
C VAL A 85 -15.19 -15.80 16.51
N MET A 86 -14.23 -15.73 15.60
CA MET A 86 -13.56 -16.89 15.00
C MET A 86 -12.08 -16.91 15.42
N PRO A 87 -11.70 -17.66 16.47
CA PRO A 87 -10.32 -17.71 16.93
C PRO A 87 -9.41 -18.45 15.94
N ALA A 88 -8.18 -17.97 15.78
CA ALA A 88 -7.25 -18.41 14.71
C ALA A 88 -6.92 -19.92 14.73
N ALA A 89 -6.89 -20.55 15.91
CA ALA A 89 -6.53 -21.95 16.07
C ALA A 89 -7.64 -22.94 15.67
N TYR A 90 -8.88 -22.47 15.48
CA TYR A 90 -10.02 -23.33 15.15
C TYR A 90 -10.00 -23.73 13.68
N TRP A 91 -10.61 -24.86 13.34
CA TRP A 91 -10.83 -25.26 11.94
C TRP A 91 -11.99 -24.49 11.33
N VAL A 92 -11.91 -24.23 10.02
CA VAL A 92 -13.00 -23.62 9.24
C VAL A 92 -14.29 -24.43 9.39
N SER A 93 -14.19 -25.77 9.40
CA SER A 93 -15.32 -26.68 9.61
C SER A 93 -16.07 -26.52 10.94
N TYR A 94 -15.46 -25.88 11.94
CA TYR A 94 -16.14 -25.56 13.20
C TYR A 94 -17.21 -24.48 13.03
N PHE A 95 -17.05 -23.61 12.03
CA PHE A 95 -17.93 -22.48 11.78
C PHE A 95 -18.80 -22.65 10.55
N PHE A 96 -18.37 -23.43 9.56
CA PHE A 96 -19.06 -23.63 8.29
C PHE A 96 -19.10 -25.11 7.93
N ASN A 97 -20.27 -25.64 7.61
CA ASN A 97 -20.44 -27.02 7.15
C ASN A 97 -20.43 -27.10 5.62
N GLN A 98 -20.31 -28.30 5.04
CA GLN A 98 -20.38 -28.47 3.58
C GLN A 98 -21.75 -28.04 3.00
N ASP A 99 -22.81 -28.02 3.82
CA ASP A 99 -24.14 -27.51 3.45
C ASP A 99 -24.30 -25.99 3.62
N ASP A 100 -23.28 -25.28 4.14
CA ASP A 100 -23.18 -23.81 4.03
C ASP A 100 -22.59 -23.43 2.66
N GLU A 101 -23.04 -24.07 1.58
CA GLU A 101 -22.83 -23.55 0.23
C GLU A 101 -23.42 -22.13 0.15
N PRO A 102 -22.83 -21.23 -0.66
CA PRO A 102 -23.34 -19.88 -0.80
C PRO A 102 -24.76 -19.96 -1.39
N ILE A 103 -25.76 -19.92 -0.50
CA ILE A 103 -27.09 -19.49 -0.88
C ILE A 103 -26.87 -18.11 -1.46
N ASP A 104 -27.21 -17.95 -2.73
CA ASP A 104 -27.02 -16.74 -3.52
C ASP A 104 -27.26 -15.53 -2.61
N ARG A 105 -26.21 -14.70 -2.43
CA ARG A 105 -26.22 -13.44 -1.65
C ARG A 105 -25.92 -13.51 -0.15
N LYS A 106 -25.58 -14.65 0.48
CA LYS A 106 -25.23 -14.68 1.92
C LYS A 106 -23.79 -14.21 2.18
N VAL A 107 -23.60 -13.29 3.14
CA VAL A 107 -22.27 -12.92 3.66
C VAL A 107 -21.97 -13.78 4.89
N HIS A 108 -20.80 -14.43 4.88
CA HIS A 108 -20.44 -15.46 5.86
C HIS A 108 -19.54 -14.91 6.97
N VAL A 109 -18.59 -14.05 6.58
CA VAL A 109 -17.52 -13.56 7.45
C VAL A 109 -17.47 -12.04 7.43
N LEU A 110 -17.47 -11.44 8.62
CA LEU A 110 -17.06 -10.06 8.83
C LEU A 110 -15.56 -10.03 9.11
N VAL A 111 -14.86 -9.20 8.36
CA VAL A 111 -13.44 -8.91 8.55
C VAL A 111 -13.34 -7.57 9.27
N VAL A 112 -12.79 -7.59 10.48
CA VAL A 112 -12.53 -6.40 11.27
C VAL A 112 -11.06 -6.10 11.21
N LEU A 113 -10.77 -4.92 10.68
CA LEU A 113 -9.43 -4.37 10.64
C LEU A 113 -9.09 -3.82 12.04
N PRO A 114 -7.88 -4.06 12.57
CA PRO A 114 -7.48 -3.69 13.93
C PRO A 114 -7.64 -2.20 14.29
N ASP A 115 -7.86 -1.31 13.32
CA ASP A 115 -8.11 0.13 13.55
C ASP A 115 -9.60 0.54 13.42
N ALA A 116 -10.55 -0.39 13.25
CA ALA A 116 -11.99 -0.07 13.11
C ALA A 116 -12.69 0.40 14.41
N VAL A 117 -11.92 0.67 15.49
CA VAL A 117 -12.43 1.22 16.76
C VAL A 117 -11.60 2.43 17.20
N VAL A 118 -11.60 3.53 16.44
CA VAL A 118 -11.20 4.86 16.96
C VAL A 118 -12.03 5.97 16.28
N PRO A 119 -12.56 6.97 17.03
CA PRO A 119 -13.34 8.08 16.47
C PRO A 119 -12.50 8.95 15.53
N ARG A 120 -13.13 9.47 14.45
CA ARG A 120 -12.54 10.49 13.57
C ARG A 120 -12.05 11.68 14.40
N VAL A 121 -10.76 11.99 14.32
CA VAL A 121 -10.15 13.18 14.94
C VAL A 121 -10.80 14.44 14.35
N ALA A 122 -11.14 15.40 15.22
CA ALA A 122 -11.71 16.69 14.85
C ALA A 122 -10.80 17.46 13.86
N PRO A 123 -11.36 18.32 12.99
CA PRO A 123 -10.57 19.08 12.02
C PRO A 123 -9.58 20.03 12.73
N ALA A 124 -8.33 20.03 12.28
CA ALA A 124 -7.24 20.79 12.88
C ALA A 124 -7.35 22.30 12.60
N ASP A 125 -6.87 23.10 13.56
CA ASP A 125 -6.75 24.56 13.48
C ASP A 125 -5.77 24.99 12.36
N PRO A 126 -6.19 25.88 11.43
CA PRO A 126 -5.39 26.29 10.27
C PRO A 126 -4.12 27.11 10.58
N ASN A 127 -3.87 27.51 11.84
CA ASN A 127 -2.70 28.31 12.21
C ASN A 127 -1.57 27.54 12.94
N MET A 128 -1.58 26.20 12.92
CA MET A 128 -0.61 25.37 13.65
C MET A 128 0.69 25.11 12.83
N PRO A 129 1.90 25.16 13.43
CA PRO A 129 3.15 24.95 12.68
C PRO A 129 3.24 23.54 12.05
N LEU A 130 3.79 23.44 10.83
CA LEU A 130 3.88 22.21 10.00
C LEU A 130 4.46 21.00 10.74
N GLN A 131 5.46 21.20 11.60
CA GLN A 131 6.05 20.15 12.43
C GLN A 131 5.07 19.58 13.46
N VAL A 132 4.04 20.33 13.87
CA VAL A 132 3.04 19.91 14.84
C VAL A 132 1.95 19.06 14.21
N LEU A 133 1.57 19.30 12.94
CA LEU A 133 0.63 18.46 12.18
C LEU A 133 1.23 17.08 11.84
N ARG A 134 2.51 17.03 11.45
CA ARG A 134 3.24 15.77 11.27
C ARG A 134 3.56 15.07 12.60
N ARG A 135 3.73 15.82 13.71
CA ARG A 135 3.92 15.26 15.06
C ARG A 135 2.61 14.80 15.71
N SER A 136 1.46 15.39 15.44
CA SER A 136 0.16 14.97 16.01
C SER A 136 -0.31 13.62 15.44
N ARG A 137 0.21 13.21 14.28
CA ARG A 137 0.07 11.84 13.74
C ARG A 137 0.96 10.83 14.48
N ARG A 138 1.98 11.28 15.20
CA ARG A 138 2.88 10.43 15.97
C ARG A 138 2.23 10.14 17.33
N GLY A 139 1.33 9.16 17.35
CA GLY A 139 1.26 8.30 18.53
C GLY A 139 2.66 7.72 18.79
N PRO A 140 3.00 7.33 20.03
CA PRO A 140 4.26 6.66 20.29
C PRO A 140 4.39 5.50 19.29
N ILE A 141 5.44 5.52 18.46
CA ILE A 141 5.87 4.32 17.76
C ILE A 141 6.04 3.31 18.90
N ASP A 142 5.28 2.22 18.85
CA ASP A 142 5.26 1.19 19.89
C ASP A 142 6.63 0.51 19.88
N ASN A 143 7.58 1.19 20.51
CA ASN A 143 8.82 0.59 20.89
C ASN A 143 8.42 -0.36 22.01
N GLY A 144 8.54 -1.67 21.78
CA GLY A 144 8.36 -2.67 22.83
C GLY A 144 9.22 -2.37 24.08
N PRO A 145 9.20 -3.23 25.11
CA PRO A 145 9.70 -2.95 26.46
C PRO A 145 11.21 -2.63 26.60
N ALA A 146 11.94 -2.30 25.52
CA ALA A 146 13.36 -1.98 25.49
C ALA A 146 13.73 -0.53 25.09
N ALA A 147 12.80 0.39 24.82
CA ALA A 147 13.19 1.75 24.38
C ALA A 147 13.23 2.79 25.50
N HIS A 148 14.35 2.79 26.22
CA HIS A 148 14.81 3.93 27.01
C HIS A 148 15.89 4.76 26.29
N ASN A 149 15.98 4.72 24.95
CA ASN A 149 17.01 5.48 24.21
C ASN A 149 16.43 6.41 23.15
N THR A 150 16.90 7.67 23.21
CA THR A 150 16.75 8.77 22.25
C THR A 150 17.45 8.55 20.89
N SER A 151 17.75 7.29 20.52
CA SER A 151 18.49 6.95 19.32
C SER A 151 17.61 6.96 18.07
N SER A 152 18.13 7.49 16.96
CA SER A 152 17.49 7.38 15.65
C SER A 152 17.44 5.92 15.21
N ILE A 153 16.31 5.47 14.66
CA ILE A 153 16.12 4.12 14.12
C ILE A 153 16.52 4.05 12.63
N ALA A 154 17.06 2.92 12.18
CA ALA A 154 17.34 2.71 10.76
C ALA A 154 16.04 2.36 10.01
N PHE A 155 15.85 2.82 8.76
CA PHE A 155 14.66 2.51 7.95
C PHE A 155 14.44 0.99 7.83
N ALA A 156 15.51 0.24 7.61
CA ALA A 156 15.49 -1.22 7.46
C ALA A 156 15.07 -1.98 8.74
N GLU A 157 15.12 -1.34 9.91
CA GLU A 157 14.69 -1.93 11.19
C GLU A 157 13.19 -1.70 11.46
N VAL A 158 12.52 -0.87 10.65
CA VAL A 158 11.12 -0.50 10.85
C VAL A 158 10.22 -1.35 9.97
N THR A 159 9.28 -2.04 10.60
CA THR A 159 8.27 -2.84 9.90
C THR A 159 7.02 -2.00 9.63
N TRP A 160 6.22 -2.41 8.63
CA TRP A 160 4.95 -1.75 8.34
C TRP A 160 4.03 -1.70 9.56
N SER A 161 3.95 -2.77 10.36
CA SER A 161 3.08 -2.81 11.53
C SER A 161 3.39 -1.73 12.56
N GLN A 162 4.65 -1.31 12.70
CA GLN A 162 5.06 -0.26 13.62
C GLN A 162 4.64 1.15 13.17
N VAL A 163 4.58 1.39 11.85
CA VAL A 163 4.31 2.72 11.28
C VAL A 163 2.93 2.86 10.66
N ARG A 164 2.22 1.74 10.47
CA ARG A 164 0.92 1.68 9.81
C ARG A 164 -0.07 2.73 10.32
N ARG A 165 -0.21 2.90 11.63
CA ARG A 165 -1.15 3.87 12.21
C ARG A 165 -0.90 5.31 11.77
N VAL A 166 0.34 5.62 11.43
CA VAL A 166 0.79 6.93 10.95
C VAL A 166 0.68 7.00 9.42
N PHE A 167 0.99 5.89 8.76
CA PHE A 167 1.24 5.82 7.33
C PHE A 167 0.16 5.16 6.48
N GLN A 168 -0.93 4.71 7.10
CA GLN A 168 -2.04 4.06 6.41
C GLN A 168 -2.54 4.94 5.25
N PRO A 169 -2.35 4.51 3.99
CA PRO A 169 -2.70 5.34 2.86
C PRO A 169 -4.20 5.31 2.57
N THR A 170 -4.69 6.38 1.95
CA THR A 170 -6.00 6.43 1.31
C THR A 170 -5.88 6.28 -0.21
N PRO A 171 -6.84 5.65 -0.90
CA PRO A 171 -6.80 5.55 -2.36
C PRO A 171 -6.77 6.90 -3.05
N TYR A 172 -5.99 7.00 -4.12
CA TYR A 172 -5.82 8.19 -4.95
C TYR A 172 -5.45 7.77 -6.38
N ILE A 173 -5.64 8.67 -7.34
CA ILE A 173 -5.17 8.48 -8.71
C ILE A 173 -4.14 9.56 -9.01
N GLN A 174 -2.89 9.15 -9.17
CA GLN A 174 -1.82 10.05 -9.58
C GLN A 174 -2.07 10.53 -11.01
N PRO A 175 -2.08 11.87 -11.25
CA PRO A 175 -2.12 12.43 -12.59
C PRO A 175 -1.05 11.82 -13.48
N SER A 176 -1.34 11.71 -14.77
CA SER A 176 -0.38 11.26 -15.77
C SER A 176 -0.24 12.31 -16.85
N LYS A 177 1.00 12.63 -17.22
CA LYS A 177 1.32 13.49 -18.37
C LYS A 177 1.90 12.61 -19.48
N PRO A 178 1.43 12.72 -20.73
CA PRO A 178 1.94 11.88 -21.81
C PRO A 178 3.41 12.18 -22.10
N LEU A 179 4.19 11.12 -22.33
CA LEU A 179 5.56 11.25 -22.83
C LEU A 179 5.54 11.46 -24.35
N PRO A 180 6.56 12.13 -24.92
CA PRO A 180 6.76 12.13 -26.36
C PRO A 180 6.88 10.69 -26.91
N ASP A 181 6.19 10.38 -28.01
CA ASP A 181 6.13 9.03 -28.57
C ASP A 181 7.52 8.43 -28.85
N ALA A 182 8.46 9.23 -29.35
CA ALA A 182 9.82 8.80 -29.65
C ALA A 182 10.60 8.38 -28.38
N GLN A 183 10.32 9.01 -27.24
CA GLN A 183 10.98 8.76 -25.97
C GLN A 183 10.41 7.52 -25.32
N LEU A 184 9.08 7.37 -25.35
CA LEU A 184 8.40 6.16 -24.89
C LEU A 184 8.82 4.94 -25.74
N ALA A 185 8.89 5.09 -27.07
CA ALA A 185 9.34 4.02 -27.97
C ALA A 185 10.81 3.62 -27.72
N SER A 186 11.69 4.60 -27.50
CA SER A 186 13.11 4.34 -27.18
C SER A 186 13.26 3.61 -25.85
N LEU A 187 12.50 4.02 -24.83
CA LEU A 187 12.47 3.35 -23.52
C LEU A 187 11.97 1.92 -23.64
N ALA A 188 10.86 1.69 -24.34
CA ALA A 188 10.32 0.36 -24.57
C ALA A 188 11.33 -0.53 -25.30
N GLN A 189 12.00 0.00 -26.33
CA GLN A 189 13.03 -0.72 -27.08
C GLN A 189 14.21 -1.13 -26.19
N TYR A 190 14.68 -0.24 -25.31
CA TYR A 190 15.74 -0.56 -24.35
C TYR A 190 15.29 -1.70 -23.43
N LEU A 191 14.12 -1.57 -22.80
CA LEU A 191 13.60 -2.55 -21.87
C LEU A 191 13.32 -3.90 -22.54
N SER A 192 12.86 -3.92 -23.79
CA SER A 192 12.70 -5.14 -24.60
C SER A 192 14.02 -5.90 -24.79
N VAL A 193 15.15 -5.20 -24.88
CA VAL A 193 16.48 -5.82 -25.00
C VAL A 193 16.95 -6.26 -23.62
N ALA A 194 16.89 -5.37 -22.62
CA ALA A 194 17.34 -5.66 -21.26
C ALA A 194 16.63 -6.89 -20.67
N LEU A 195 15.29 -6.95 -20.75
CA LEU A 195 14.51 -8.06 -20.21
C LEU A 195 14.75 -9.41 -20.90
N LYS A 196 15.34 -9.43 -22.12
CA LYS A 196 15.77 -10.68 -22.79
C LYS A 196 17.14 -11.14 -22.31
N CYS A 197 17.97 -10.22 -21.84
CA CYS A 197 19.35 -10.49 -21.43
C CYS A 197 19.47 -10.71 -19.92
N LEU A 198 18.54 -10.16 -19.14
CA LEU A 198 18.49 -10.36 -17.69
C LEU A 198 17.87 -11.72 -17.38
N GLU A 199 18.37 -12.36 -16.33
CA GLU A 199 17.67 -13.49 -15.72
C GLU A 199 16.26 -13.06 -15.31
N PRO A 200 15.29 -13.98 -15.22
CA PRO A 200 13.95 -13.64 -14.77
C PRO A 200 14.02 -12.85 -13.46
N ILE A 201 13.32 -11.72 -13.39
CA ILE A 201 13.27 -10.87 -12.20
C ILE A 201 12.62 -11.70 -11.09
N THR A 202 13.47 -12.34 -10.29
CA THR A 202 13.11 -13.21 -9.17
C THR A 202 13.65 -12.63 -7.87
N HIS A 203 13.27 -13.24 -6.75
CA HIS A 203 13.42 -12.71 -5.40
C HIS A 203 14.84 -12.36 -4.94
N GLU A 204 15.90 -12.70 -5.69
CA GLU A 204 17.27 -12.67 -5.18
C GLU A 204 18.24 -11.74 -5.93
N ASN A 205 17.84 -11.15 -7.07
CA ASN A 205 18.76 -10.34 -7.88
C ASN A 205 18.41 -8.85 -7.86
N ASP A 206 18.78 -8.19 -6.77
CA ASP A 206 18.59 -6.75 -6.56
C ASP A 206 19.25 -5.90 -7.66
N ALA A 207 20.43 -6.30 -8.14
CA ALA A 207 21.16 -5.59 -9.18
C ALA A 207 20.44 -5.59 -10.55
N ALA A 208 19.68 -6.64 -10.86
CA ALA A 208 18.93 -6.70 -12.12
C ALA A 208 17.77 -5.68 -12.16
N ARG A 209 17.19 -5.32 -11.01
CA ARG A 209 16.06 -4.38 -10.94
C ARG A 209 16.44 -2.97 -11.37
N VAL A 210 17.67 -2.55 -11.07
CA VAL A 210 18.25 -1.27 -11.51
C VAL A 210 18.18 -1.12 -13.03
N HIS A 211 18.39 -2.20 -13.79
CA HIS A 211 18.31 -2.20 -15.26
C HIS A 211 16.90 -2.06 -15.83
N VAL A 212 15.86 -2.09 -14.99
CA VAL A 212 14.47 -1.79 -15.37
C VAL A 212 14.06 -0.43 -14.85
N VAL A 213 14.33 -0.15 -13.57
CA VAL A 213 13.90 1.09 -12.91
C VAL A 213 14.68 2.29 -13.42
N ALA A 214 16.02 2.25 -13.39
CA ALA A 214 16.83 3.41 -13.75
C ALA A 214 16.57 3.94 -15.18
N PRO A 215 16.40 3.13 -16.23
CA PRO A 215 16.03 3.61 -17.56
C PRO A 215 14.71 4.39 -17.59
N ILE A 216 13.70 3.96 -16.81
CA ILE A 216 12.42 4.68 -16.70
C ILE A 216 12.66 6.04 -16.06
N LEU A 217 13.41 6.07 -14.96
CA LEU A 217 13.75 7.33 -14.26
C LEU A 217 14.54 8.28 -15.15
N VAL A 218 15.57 7.79 -15.85
CA VAL A 218 16.40 8.57 -16.79
C VAL A 218 15.54 9.13 -17.92
N CYS A 219 14.66 8.31 -18.51
CA CYS A 219 13.74 8.75 -19.55
C CYS A 219 12.87 9.92 -19.05
N VAL A 220 12.23 9.76 -17.89
CA VAL A 220 11.38 10.81 -17.29
C VAL A 220 12.17 12.06 -16.96
N CYS A 221 13.32 11.95 -16.27
CA CYS A 221 14.14 13.10 -15.91
C CYS A 221 14.72 13.84 -17.12
N SER A 222 15.02 13.13 -18.22
CA SER A 222 15.53 13.74 -19.46
C SER A 222 14.56 14.74 -20.09
N LEU A 223 13.26 14.62 -19.82
CA LEU A 223 12.23 15.53 -20.33
C LEU A 223 12.34 16.95 -19.76
N PHE A 224 13.09 17.11 -18.67
CA PHE A 224 13.29 18.40 -18.00
C PHE A 224 14.62 19.08 -18.36
N ASN A 225 15.30 18.66 -19.43
CA ASN A 225 16.49 19.31 -19.98
C ASN A 225 17.61 19.61 -18.96
N GLY A 226 17.77 18.77 -17.94
CA GLY A 226 18.77 18.94 -16.88
C GLY A 226 18.26 19.59 -15.58
N ASP A 227 17.01 20.05 -15.54
CA ASP A 227 16.40 20.63 -14.33
C ASP A 227 15.97 19.56 -13.30
N ALA A 228 15.85 18.29 -13.74
CA ALA A 228 15.58 17.16 -12.88
C ALA A 228 16.85 16.34 -12.64
N MET A 229 17.15 16.06 -11.38
CA MET A 229 18.32 15.30 -10.95
C MET A 229 17.92 13.96 -10.35
N ILE A 230 18.72 12.93 -10.64
CA ILE A 230 18.63 11.60 -10.02
C ILE A 230 19.81 11.45 -9.08
N GLN A 231 19.54 11.28 -7.79
CA GLN A 231 20.54 10.85 -6.81
C GLN A 231 20.36 9.36 -6.58
N VAL A 232 21.48 8.62 -6.56
CA VAL A 232 21.52 7.17 -6.35
C VAL A 232 22.17 6.91 -5.00
N ASP A 233 21.64 5.95 -4.25
CA ASP A 233 22.14 5.53 -2.93
C ASP A 233 22.29 6.71 -1.94
N GLU A 234 21.24 7.53 -1.83
CA GLU A 234 21.27 8.69 -0.95
C GLU A 234 21.02 8.29 0.50
N TYR A 235 22.05 8.42 1.35
CA TYR A 235 21.88 8.30 2.79
C TYR A 235 21.28 9.57 3.39
N VAL A 236 20.17 9.43 4.11
CA VAL A 236 19.50 10.53 4.81
C VAL A 236 19.31 10.24 6.28
N LYS A 237 19.31 11.32 7.08
CA LYS A 237 19.09 11.25 8.53
C LYS A 237 18.28 12.46 8.99
N GLY A 238 17.12 12.19 9.58
CA GLY A 238 16.26 13.23 10.11
C GLY A 238 16.82 13.87 11.39
N ILE A 239 16.39 15.11 11.64
CA ILE A 239 16.77 15.88 12.83
C ILE A 239 15.72 15.65 13.93
N HIS A 240 14.46 15.84 13.59
CA HIS A 240 13.28 15.62 14.43
C HIS A 240 12.51 14.36 14.01
N VAL A 241 12.59 13.94 12.76
CA VAL A 241 12.26 12.56 12.39
C VAL A 241 13.43 11.71 12.88
N LYS A 242 13.22 10.91 13.93
CA LYS A 242 14.29 10.06 14.51
C LYS A 242 14.49 8.80 13.68
N ALA A 243 14.66 8.95 12.37
CA ALA A 243 14.89 7.86 11.42
C ALA A 243 16.03 8.22 10.46
N HIS A 244 16.74 7.20 9.98
CA HIS A 244 17.82 7.35 9.00
C HIS A 244 17.93 6.11 8.11
N GLY A 245 18.52 6.25 6.94
CA GLY A 245 18.76 5.12 6.04
C GLY A 245 19.04 5.58 4.63
N GLU A 246 19.21 4.60 3.74
CA GLU A 246 19.53 4.83 2.33
C GLU A 246 18.26 4.76 1.48
N LEU A 247 18.18 5.63 0.49
CA LEU A 247 17.19 5.60 -0.58
C LEU A 247 17.89 5.26 -1.88
N GLU A 248 17.40 4.23 -2.57
CA GLU A 248 18.02 3.71 -3.80
C GLU A 248 18.04 4.77 -4.89
N PHE A 249 16.91 5.48 -5.08
CA PHE A 249 16.87 6.69 -5.91
C PHE A 249 16.10 7.82 -5.24
N VAL A 250 16.57 9.05 -5.43
CA VAL A 250 15.84 10.26 -5.09
C VAL A 250 15.84 11.20 -6.28
N LEU A 251 14.65 11.50 -6.81
CA LEU A 251 14.47 12.46 -7.89
C LEU A 251 14.19 13.85 -7.29
N ARG A 252 14.83 14.88 -7.82
CA ARG A 252 14.58 16.28 -7.42
C ARG A 252 14.43 17.20 -8.62
N ARG A 253 13.43 18.08 -8.56
CA ARG A 253 13.25 19.21 -9.48
C ARG A 253 12.53 20.32 -8.72
N GLY A 254 13.19 21.46 -8.48
CA GLY A 254 12.61 22.54 -7.68
C GLY A 254 12.26 22.08 -6.27
N ASP A 255 11.00 22.27 -5.87
CA ASP A 255 10.43 21.80 -4.60
C ASP A 255 9.84 20.36 -4.69
N LYS A 256 9.90 19.72 -5.86
CA LYS A 256 9.44 18.34 -6.04
C LYS A 256 10.54 17.36 -5.65
N THR A 257 10.18 16.42 -4.79
CA THR A 257 11.03 15.29 -4.39
C THR A 257 10.27 13.97 -4.54
N VAL A 258 10.91 12.97 -5.14
CA VAL A 258 10.38 11.60 -5.26
C VAL A 258 11.41 10.63 -4.67
N CYS A 259 11.07 9.97 -3.57
CA CYS A 259 11.87 8.91 -2.96
C CYS A 259 11.49 7.57 -3.57
N ILE A 260 12.46 6.72 -3.90
CA ILE A 260 12.20 5.45 -4.60
C ILE A 260 13.01 4.34 -3.92
N THR A 261 12.34 3.21 -3.68
CA THR A 261 12.99 1.98 -3.23
C THR A 261 12.50 0.81 -4.08
N THR A 262 13.41 -0.07 -4.49
CA THR A 262 13.03 -1.35 -5.07
C THR A 262 12.96 -2.42 -4.00
N VAL A 263 12.08 -3.39 -4.21
CA VAL A 263 11.85 -4.51 -3.29
C VAL A 263 11.59 -5.80 -4.06
N THR A 264 11.59 -6.91 -3.34
CA THR A 264 11.05 -8.17 -3.87
C THR A 264 9.52 -8.15 -3.78
N LYS A 265 8.86 -9.02 -4.55
CA LYS A 265 7.39 -9.10 -4.61
C LYS A 265 6.72 -9.22 -3.24
N ASP A 266 7.33 -9.96 -2.31
CA ASP A 266 6.74 -10.24 -1.00
C ASP A 266 7.01 -9.13 0.03
N ASN A 267 7.83 -8.13 -0.33
CA ASN A 267 8.32 -7.10 0.59
C ASN A 267 7.76 -5.70 0.29
N MET A 268 6.64 -5.59 -0.43
CA MET A 268 6.03 -4.30 -0.78
C MET A 268 5.73 -3.42 0.44
N SER A 269 5.14 -3.97 1.50
CA SER A 269 4.82 -3.17 2.69
C SER A 269 6.07 -2.71 3.45
N ALA A 270 7.11 -3.55 3.49
CA ALA A 270 8.41 -3.16 4.06
C ALA A 270 9.01 -2.00 3.24
N GLY A 271 8.93 -2.07 1.91
CA GLY A 271 9.29 -0.97 1.01
C GLY A 271 8.46 0.29 1.25
N MET A 272 7.16 0.16 1.54
CA MET A 272 6.29 1.30 1.87
C MET A 272 6.71 1.97 3.18
N ALA A 273 6.98 1.19 4.23
CA ALA A 273 7.49 1.72 5.49
C ALA A 273 8.80 2.48 5.26
N HIS A 274 9.72 1.86 4.53
CA HIS A 274 11.03 2.43 4.21
C HIS A 274 10.91 3.74 3.43
N VAL A 275 10.16 3.76 2.33
CA VAL A 275 10.05 4.94 1.47
C VAL A 275 9.31 6.09 2.17
N LEU A 276 8.29 5.80 3.00
CA LEU A 276 7.54 6.83 3.71
C LEU A 276 8.34 7.45 4.86
N LEU A 277 9.18 6.67 5.56
CA LEU A 277 10.17 7.24 6.47
C LEU A 277 11.15 8.16 5.73
N GLY A 278 11.63 7.73 4.56
CA GLY A 278 12.42 8.55 3.66
C GLY A 278 11.73 9.86 3.27
N CYS A 279 10.44 9.78 2.90
CA CYS A 279 9.63 10.95 2.56
C CYS A 279 9.53 11.94 3.72
N GLU A 280 9.30 11.46 4.94
CA GLU A 280 9.22 12.31 6.13
C GLU A 280 10.56 12.99 6.45
N VAL A 281 11.67 12.27 6.30
CA VAL A 281 13.02 12.83 6.48
C VAL A 281 13.32 13.88 5.40
N GLN A 282 13.03 13.58 4.12
CA GLN A 282 13.23 14.54 3.03
C GLN A 282 12.36 15.78 3.18
N ALA A 283 11.11 15.60 3.61
CA ALA A 283 10.20 16.71 3.84
C ALA A 283 10.68 17.61 4.99
N GLU A 284 11.24 17.03 6.05
CA GLU A 284 11.87 17.78 7.12
C GLU A 284 13.08 18.57 6.62
N LEU A 285 14.00 17.92 5.90
CA LEU A 285 15.26 18.52 5.47
C LEU A 285 15.07 19.59 4.38
N GLY A 286 14.11 19.37 3.47
CA GLY A 286 13.78 20.26 2.37
C GLY A 286 12.68 21.29 2.69
N HIS A 287 12.09 21.25 3.89
CA HIS A 287 10.92 22.05 4.26
C HIS A 287 9.75 21.90 3.28
N LEU A 288 9.44 20.67 2.88
CA LEU A 288 8.46 20.34 1.85
C LEU A 288 7.10 19.95 2.45
N ASP A 289 6.03 20.49 1.88
CA ASP A 289 4.65 20.10 2.21
C ASP A 289 4.22 18.79 1.56
N GLN A 290 4.93 18.40 0.50
CA GLN A 290 4.67 17.21 -0.30
C GLN A 290 5.98 16.51 -0.65
N VAL A 291 6.01 15.20 -0.45
CA VAL A 291 7.06 14.33 -1.00
C VAL A 291 6.39 13.09 -1.58
N PHE A 292 6.79 12.69 -2.78
CA PHE A 292 6.30 11.46 -3.40
C PHE A 292 7.18 10.28 -2.99
N GLY A 293 6.57 9.12 -2.84
CA GLY A 293 7.26 7.85 -2.62
C GLY A 293 6.93 6.87 -3.74
N ILE A 294 7.88 6.03 -4.13
CA ILE A 294 7.65 4.93 -5.06
C ILE A 294 8.24 3.66 -4.47
N VAL A 295 7.42 2.60 -4.42
CA VAL A 295 7.86 1.25 -4.08
C VAL A 295 7.59 0.36 -5.28
N THR A 296 8.60 -0.40 -5.71
CA THR A 296 8.43 -1.27 -6.89
C THR A 296 9.21 -2.57 -6.81
N ASP A 297 8.61 -3.64 -7.34
CA ASP A 297 9.29 -4.90 -7.67
C ASP A 297 9.63 -5.01 -9.17
N CYS A 298 9.71 -3.85 -9.84
CA CYS A 298 9.79 -3.63 -11.30
C CYS A 298 8.50 -3.89 -12.08
N LEU A 299 7.62 -4.77 -11.60
CA LEU A 299 6.35 -5.08 -12.26
C LEU A 299 5.21 -4.28 -11.65
N ARG A 300 5.12 -4.24 -10.33
CA ARG A 300 4.15 -3.44 -9.58
C ARG A 300 4.80 -2.16 -9.09
N TRP A 301 4.03 -1.07 -9.11
CA TRP A 301 4.48 0.28 -8.78
C TRP A 301 3.45 0.93 -7.87
N ASN A 302 3.82 1.08 -6.61
CA ASN A 302 3.03 1.77 -5.61
C ASN A 302 3.50 3.22 -5.53
N LEU A 303 2.67 4.12 -6.01
CA LEU A 303 2.92 5.54 -6.12
C LEU A 303 2.26 6.24 -4.93
N LEU A 304 3.09 6.70 -4.00
CA LEU A 304 2.69 7.33 -2.75
C LEU A 304 2.81 8.85 -2.85
N ARG A 305 1.86 9.55 -2.24
CA ARG A 305 1.90 11.01 -2.07
C ARG A 305 1.81 11.33 -0.57
N SER A 306 2.94 11.67 0.04
CA SER A 306 3.01 12.08 1.44
C SER A 306 2.75 13.58 1.57
N LEU A 307 1.60 13.91 2.14
CA LEU A 307 1.17 15.27 2.45
C LEU A 307 1.17 15.48 3.97
N ASN A 308 1.15 16.75 4.41
CA ASN A 308 1.03 17.11 5.83
C ASN A 308 -0.15 16.41 6.56
N GLY A 309 -1.24 16.17 5.82
CA GLY A 309 -2.54 15.72 6.33
C GLY A 309 -3.01 14.37 5.83
N VAL A 310 -2.32 13.73 4.89
CA VAL A 310 -2.75 12.43 4.35
C VAL A 310 -1.59 11.76 3.65
N ILE A 311 -1.58 10.43 3.65
CA ILE A 311 -0.77 9.67 2.70
C ILE A 311 -1.73 9.04 1.73
N GLU A 312 -1.44 9.19 0.46
CA GLU A 312 -2.27 8.68 -0.61
C GLU A 312 -1.50 7.66 -1.43
N LEU A 313 -2.21 6.68 -1.99
CA LEU A 313 -1.63 5.59 -2.77
C LEU A 313 -2.40 5.42 -4.09
N ASP A 314 -1.64 5.32 -5.17
CA ASP A 314 -2.06 4.84 -6.47
C ASP A 314 -1.20 3.63 -6.85
N GLU A 315 -1.78 2.66 -7.55
CA GLU A 315 -1.10 1.41 -7.92
C GLU A 315 -1.17 1.22 -9.44
N CYS A 316 -0.03 0.88 -10.03
CA CYS A 316 0.05 0.52 -11.43
C CYS A 316 0.98 -0.68 -11.68
N THR A 317 0.74 -1.36 -12.79
CA THR A 317 1.47 -2.58 -13.16
C THR A 317 2.05 -2.43 -14.56
N LEU A 318 3.33 -2.77 -14.71
CA LEU A 318 4.01 -2.93 -15.98
C LEU A 318 3.67 -4.31 -16.55
N ALA A 319 2.90 -4.35 -17.62
CA ALA A 319 2.66 -5.60 -18.34
C ALA A 319 3.87 -5.92 -19.21
N VAL A 320 4.36 -7.16 -19.15
CA VAL A 320 5.49 -7.64 -19.95
C VAL A 320 5.05 -8.84 -20.78
N GLY A 321 5.15 -8.70 -22.10
CA GLY A 321 4.87 -9.75 -23.07
C GLY A 321 6.14 -10.37 -23.67
N PRO A 322 6.00 -11.29 -24.62
CA PRO A 322 7.13 -11.97 -25.27
C PRO A 322 8.05 -11.03 -26.05
N THR A 323 7.55 -9.86 -26.46
CA THR A 323 8.31 -8.85 -27.21
C THR A 323 8.89 -7.75 -26.32
N GLY A 324 8.66 -7.79 -25.01
CA GLY A 324 9.06 -6.78 -24.04
C GLY A 324 7.87 -6.11 -23.34
N PRO A 325 8.05 -4.92 -22.74
CA PRO A 325 6.98 -4.25 -22.01
C PRO A 325 5.86 -3.78 -22.94
N ASP A 326 4.64 -3.83 -22.44
CA ASP A 326 3.49 -3.21 -23.08
C ASP A 326 3.62 -1.68 -23.02
N LEU A 327 3.51 -1.04 -24.18
CA LEU A 327 3.70 0.41 -24.33
C LEU A 327 2.71 1.23 -23.52
N ALA A 328 1.47 0.78 -23.39
CA ALA A 328 0.43 1.52 -22.66
C ALA A 328 0.73 1.51 -21.15
N SER A 329 1.02 0.34 -20.58
CA SER A 329 1.38 0.22 -19.16
C SER A 329 2.66 0.98 -18.81
N LEU A 330 3.68 0.92 -19.67
CA LEU A 330 4.92 1.67 -19.53
C LEU A 330 4.67 3.19 -19.60
N GLY A 331 3.84 3.63 -20.55
CA GLY A 331 3.45 5.03 -20.70
C GLY A 331 2.67 5.55 -19.50
N ILE A 332 1.82 4.73 -18.88
CA ILE A 332 1.11 5.09 -17.64
C ILE A 332 2.10 5.31 -16.49
N ILE A 333 3.02 4.37 -16.26
CA ILE A 333 4.00 4.47 -15.17
C ILE A 333 4.90 5.69 -15.35
N ALA A 334 5.54 5.81 -16.52
CA ALA A 334 6.42 6.93 -16.82
C ALA A 334 5.67 8.27 -16.82
N GLY A 335 4.44 8.29 -17.32
CA GLY A 335 3.62 9.50 -17.36
C GLY A 335 3.17 9.98 -15.98
N LYS A 336 2.91 9.05 -15.05
CA LYS A 336 2.63 9.40 -13.65
C LYS A 336 3.86 9.97 -12.95
N MET A 337 5.04 9.39 -13.15
CA MET A 337 6.30 9.96 -12.65
C MET A 337 6.62 11.32 -13.26
N TYR A 338 6.35 11.48 -14.56
CA TYR A 338 6.51 12.76 -15.25
C TYR A 338 5.60 13.83 -14.65
N ALA A 339 4.36 13.48 -14.31
CA ALA A 339 3.45 14.39 -13.61
C ALA A 339 3.92 14.75 -12.19
N MET A 340 4.50 13.80 -11.42
CA MET A 340 5.03 14.08 -10.07
C MET A 340 6.13 15.14 -10.07
N LEU A 341 6.95 15.17 -11.11
CA LEU A 341 8.06 16.12 -11.26
C LEU A 341 7.67 17.39 -12.03
N SER A 342 6.51 17.42 -12.66
CA SER A 342 6.05 18.58 -13.41
C SER A 342 5.48 19.65 -12.47
N ASP A 343 5.57 20.89 -12.91
CA ASP A 343 4.72 21.95 -12.35
C ASP A 343 3.29 21.66 -12.85
N ASP A 344 2.29 21.80 -11.98
CA ASP A 344 0.89 21.36 -12.24
C ASP A 344 0.36 21.86 -13.60
#